data_AF-K6ZMU1-F1
#
_entry.id   AF-K6ZMU1-F1
#
_cell.length_a   1.000
_cell.length_b   1.000
_cell.length_c   1.000
_cell.angle_alpha   90.00
_cell.angle_beta   90.00
_cell.angle_gamma   90.00
#
_symmetry.space_group_name_H-M   'P 1'
#
loop_
_entity.id
_entity.type
_entity.pdbx_description
1 polymer ?
#
loop_
_entity_poly.entity_id
_entity_poly.type
_entity_poly.pdbx_seq_one_letter_code
_entity_poly.pdbx_strand_id
1 'polypeptide(L)'
;MRLLNKASIRLLVVACIATLSSGCASTFESINDSINPLANLEPWVKPYERSNLADPIMSMNRNPVALAYAKHVFESREGARGADGGAGGGCGCN
;
A
#
# COMPACT_ATOMS: atom_id res chain seq x y z
N MET A 1 -7.35 51.71 -40.37
CA MET A 1 -7.99 50.76 -39.42
C MET A 1 -8.33 49.48 -40.19
N ARG A 2 -7.43 48.50 -40.22
CA ARG A 2 -7.65 47.24 -40.94
C ARG A 2 -8.49 46.32 -40.06
N LEU A 3 -9.75 46.16 -40.47
CA LEU A 3 -10.79 45.37 -39.80
C LEU A 3 -10.32 43.91 -39.67
N LEU A 4 -10.47 43.35 -38.47
CA LEU A 4 -10.07 41.98 -38.12
C LEU A 4 -10.57 40.97 -39.17
N ASN A 5 -9.65 40.20 -39.74
CA ASN A 5 -9.96 39.18 -40.74
C ASN A 5 -10.79 38.05 -40.09
N LYS A 6 -11.76 37.48 -40.82
CA LYS A 6 -12.64 36.40 -40.36
C LYS A 6 -11.87 35.19 -39.82
N ALA A 7 -10.68 34.93 -40.38
CA ALA A 7 -9.77 33.89 -39.91
C ALA A 7 -9.23 34.16 -38.49
N SER A 8 -8.90 35.41 -38.18
CA SER A 8 -8.39 35.83 -36.87
C SER A 8 -9.48 35.77 -35.78
N ILE A 9 -10.73 36.05 -36.13
CA ILE A 9 -11.88 35.92 -35.22
C ILE A 9 -12.16 34.44 -34.92
N ARG A 10 -12.12 33.55 -35.93
CA ARG A 10 -12.29 32.11 -35.71
C ARG A 10 -11.18 31.52 -34.84
N LEU A 11 -9.93 31.96 -35.04
CA LEU A 11 -8.80 31.53 -34.22
C LEU A 11 -8.98 31.95 -32.75
N LEU A 12 -9.44 33.19 -32.51
CA LEU A 12 -9.72 33.69 -31.16
C LEU A 12 -10.87 32.94 -30.49
N VAL A 13 -11.95 32.63 -31.21
CA VAL A 13 -13.09 31.88 -30.64
C VAL A 13 -12.67 30.46 -30.25
N VAL A 14 -11.87 29.77 -31.08
CA VAL A 14 -11.37 28.42 -30.75
C VAL A 14 -10.41 28.45 -29.56
N ALA A 15 -9.54 29.46 -29.47
CA ALA A 15 -8.62 29.62 -28.34
C ALA A 15 -9.37 29.86 -27.01
N CYS A 16 -10.41 30.69 -27.01
CA CYS A 16 -11.23 30.93 -25.82
C CYS A 16 -12.04 29.70 -25.37
N ILE A 17 -12.54 28.88 -26.30
CA ILE A 17 -13.25 27.64 -25.95
C ILE A 17 -12.29 26.62 -25.31
N ALA A 18 -11.05 26.54 -25.80
CA ALA A 18 -10.04 25.62 -25.27
C ALA A 18 -9.54 26.01 -23.86
N THR A 19 -9.55 27.30 -23.50
CA THR A 19 -9.12 27.74 -22.17
C THR A 19 -10.21 27.66 -21.10
N LEU A 20 -11.49 27.61 -21.49
CA LEU A 20 -12.61 27.48 -20.55
C LEU A 20 -12.97 26.04 -20.17
N SER A 21 -12.56 25.05 -20.97
CA SER A 21 -12.75 23.61 -20.66
C SER A 21 -11.59 23.00 -19.87
N SER A 22 -10.48 23.74 -19.72
CA SER A 22 -9.43 23.44 -18.75
C SER A 22 -9.93 23.85 -17.36
N GLY A 23 -10.74 22.97 -16.75
CA GLY A 23 -11.04 23.06 -15.33
C GLY A 23 -9.77 23.30 -14.53
N CYS A 24 -9.82 24.22 -13.58
CA CYS A 24 -8.71 24.56 -12.72
C CYS A 24 -8.14 23.27 -12.12
N ALA A 25 -6.85 23.00 -12.32
CA ALA A 25 -6.15 21.83 -11.79
C ALA A 25 -6.11 21.75 -10.24
N SER A 26 -6.87 22.58 -9.54
CA SER A 26 -6.92 22.69 -8.08
C SER A 26 -7.96 21.78 -7.40
N THR A 27 -8.84 21.08 -8.13
CA THR A 27 -9.75 20.09 -7.50
C THR A 27 -9.16 18.69 -7.40
N PHE A 28 -8.17 18.32 -8.21
CA PHE A 28 -7.60 16.96 -8.15
C PHE A 28 -6.63 16.76 -6.98
N GLU A 29 -5.97 17.80 -6.47
CA GLU A 29 -5.14 17.66 -5.26
C GLU A 29 -6.00 17.51 -3.99
N SER A 30 -7.12 18.22 -3.86
CA SER A 30 -8.01 18.10 -2.69
C SER A 30 -8.83 16.80 -2.66
N ILE A 31 -9.05 16.17 -3.82
CA ILE A 31 -9.71 14.87 -3.90
C ILE A 31 -8.78 13.75 -3.40
N ASN A 32 -7.47 13.81 -3.69
CA ASN A 32 -6.53 12.77 -3.27
C ASN A 32 -6.42 12.63 -1.73
N ASP A 33 -6.52 13.74 -0.98
CA ASP A 33 -6.56 13.70 0.49
C ASP A 33 -7.84 13.03 1.05
N SER A 34 -8.96 13.07 0.29
CA SER A 34 -10.23 12.44 0.69
C SER A 34 -10.37 10.98 0.26
N ILE A 35 -9.67 10.56 -0.81
CA ILE A 35 -9.70 9.17 -1.31
C ILE A 35 -8.71 8.30 -0.53
N ASN A 36 -7.59 8.86 -0.06
CA ASN A 36 -6.63 8.14 0.76
C ASN A 36 -6.19 9.00 1.96
N PRO A 37 -7.01 9.09 3.03
CA PRO A 37 -6.65 9.81 4.26
C PRO A 37 -5.40 9.27 4.98
N LEU A 38 -4.86 8.13 4.53
CA LEU A 38 -3.62 7.52 5.01
C LEU A 38 -2.36 7.99 4.25
N ALA A 39 -2.49 8.64 3.09
CA ALA A 39 -1.35 9.02 2.26
C ALA A 39 -0.48 10.13 2.88
N ASN A 40 -1.06 10.93 3.77
CA ASN A 40 -0.40 12.00 4.53
C ASN A 40 -0.40 11.71 6.05
N LEU A 41 -0.72 10.49 6.47
CA LEU A 41 -0.57 10.13 7.87
C LEU A 41 0.93 9.94 8.13
N GLU A 42 1.51 10.82 8.94
CA GLU A 42 2.82 10.62 9.54
C GLU A 42 2.65 10.02 10.95
N PRO A 43 2.44 8.70 11.15
CA PRO A 43 2.53 8.13 12.48
C PRO A 43 3.83 7.32 12.58
N TRP A 44 4.97 7.84 12.09
CA TRP A 44 6.21 7.18 12.45
C TRP A 44 6.61 7.61 13.85
N VAL A 45 6.51 6.66 14.76
CA VAL A 45 7.29 6.67 15.98
C VAL A 45 8.75 6.84 15.58
N LYS A 46 9.49 7.72 16.26
CA LYS A 46 10.89 7.97 15.92
C LYS A 46 11.67 6.65 15.99
N PRO A 47 12.69 6.41 15.13
CA PRO A 47 13.34 5.10 15.04
C PRO A 47 13.81 4.52 16.40
N TYR A 48 14.24 5.39 17.32
CA TYR A 48 14.70 5.03 18.66
C TYR A 48 13.58 4.88 19.70
N GLU A 49 12.37 5.36 19.42
CA GLU A 49 11.19 5.15 20.27
C GLU A 49 10.43 3.87 19.87
N ARG A 50 10.76 3.27 18.71
CA ARG A 50 10.11 2.04 18.20
C ARG A 50 10.29 0.85 19.13
N SER A 51 11.40 0.78 19.88
CA SER A 51 11.64 -0.28 20.87
C SER A 51 10.59 -0.31 21.98
N ASN A 52 9.98 0.83 22.32
CA ASN A 52 8.94 0.91 23.36
C ASN A 52 7.63 0.23 22.92
N LEU A 53 7.43 0.06 21.62
CA LEU A 53 6.27 -0.65 21.09
C LEU A 53 6.47 -2.18 21.13
N ALA A 54 7.71 -2.65 21.23
CA ALA A 54 8.04 -4.07 21.26
C ALA A 54 7.95 -4.64 22.69
N ASP A 55 6.74 -4.93 23.16
CA ASP A 55 6.51 -5.66 24.41
C ASP A 55 7.18 -7.07 24.35
N PRO A 56 7.94 -7.48 25.39
CA PRO A 56 8.49 -8.83 25.51
C PRO A 56 7.49 -9.98 25.28
N ILE A 57 6.18 -9.76 25.50
CA ILE A 57 5.14 -10.77 25.23
C ILE A 57 4.96 -11.07 23.74
N MET A 58 5.28 -10.13 22.86
CA MET A 58 5.21 -10.30 21.41
C MET A 58 6.45 -11.01 20.83
N SER A 59 7.41 -11.39 21.68
CA SER A 59 8.57 -12.17 21.25
C SER A 59 8.14 -13.54 20.75
N MET A 60 8.44 -13.83 19.47
CA MET A 60 8.13 -15.10 18.80
C MET A 60 8.70 -16.32 19.52
N ASN A 61 9.79 -16.16 20.27
CA ASN A 61 10.44 -17.24 21.02
C ASN A 61 10.48 -16.94 22.53
N ARG A 62 9.38 -16.42 23.10
CA ARG A 62 9.32 -16.18 24.54
C ARG A 62 9.43 -17.46 25.38
N ASN A 63 8.87 -18.57 24.88
CA ASN A 63 8.93 -19.87 25.53
C ASN A 63 9.51 -20.91 24.55
N PRO A 64 10.79 -21.30 24.70
CA PRO A 64 11.44 -22.20 23.75
C PRO A 64 10.87 -23.62 23.77
N VAL A 65 10.33 -24.07 24.90
CA VAL A 65 9.69 -25.39 25.01
C VAL A 65 8.37 -25.41 24.22
N ALA A 66 7.56 -24.38 24.39
CA ALA A 66 6.32 -24.24 23.62
C ALA A 66 6.58 -24.05 22.12
N LEU A 67 7.63 -23.31 21.76
CA LEU A 67 8.04 -23.13 20.37
C LEU A 67 8.46 -24.46 19.74
N ALA A 68 9.29 -25.25 20.43
CA ALA A 68 9.73 -26.56 19.95
C ALA A 68 8.56 -27.52 19.73
N TYR A 69 7.59 -27.53 20.67
CA TYR A 69 6.37 -28.32 20.52
C TYR A 69 5.53 -27.86 19.31
N ALA A 70 5.28 -26.55 19.18
CA ALA A 70 4.52 -26.00 18.07
C ALA A 70 5.19 -26.31 16.73
N LYS A 71 6.52 -26.16 16.66
CA LYS A 71 7.33 -26.50 15.47
C LYS A 71 7.13 -27.95 15.06
N HIS A 72 7.23 -28.91 16.00
CA HIS A 72 7.05 -30.32 15.70
C HIS A 72 5.64 -30.62 15.15
N VAL A 73 4.60 -29.98 15.69
CA VAL A 73 3.22 -30.12 15.18
C VAL A 73 3.10 -29.54 13.78
N PHE A 74 3.70 -28.38 13.51
CA PHE A 74 3.69 -27.79 12.17
C PHE A 74 4.43 -28.68 11.16
N GLU A 75 5.64 -29.14 11.47
CA GLU A 75 6.41 -30.05 10.61
C GLU A 75 5.65 -31.35 10.30
N SER A 76 4.98 -31.93 11.30
CA SER A 76 4.14 -33.13 11.11
C SER A 76 2.96 -32.86 10.17
N ARG A 77 2.29 -31.71 10.29
CA ARG A 77 1.11 -31.35 9.49
C ARG A 77 1.47 -30.93 8.07
N GLU A 78 2.55 -30.16 7.91
CA GLU A 78 3.05 -29.76 6.59
C GLU A 78 3.58 -30.98 5.81
N GLY A 79 4.30 -31.89 6.49
CA GLY A 79 4.73 -33.17 5.91
C GLY A 79 3.56 -34.07 5.48
N ALA A 80 2.46 -34.08 6.24
CA ALA A 80 1.24 -34.79 5.84
C ALA A 80 0.59 -34.20 4.59
N ARG A 81 0.65 -32.87 4.44
CA ARG A 81 -0.02 -32.13 3.36
C ARG A 81 0.81 -32.03 2.09
N GLY A 82 2.05 -32.51 2.09
CA GLY A 82 2.94 -32.35 0.94
C GLY A 82 3.55 -30.96 0.83
N ALA A 83 3.60 -30.21 1.93
CA ALA A 83 4.11 -28.85 2.01
C ALA A 83 5.53 -28.79 2.60
N ASP A 84 6.04 -27.58 2.89
CA ASP A 84 7.46 -27.23 3.04
C ASP A 84 8.34 -28.25 3.79
N GLY A 85 9.46 -28.62 3.15
CA GLY A 85 10.37 -29.70 3.56
C GLY A 85 10.37 -30.88 2.58
N GLY A 86 11.56 -31.45 2.30
CA GLY A 86 11.75 -32.54 1.32
C GLY A 86 11.03 -33.86 1.62
N ALA A 87 10.29 -33.93 2.72
CA ALA A 87 9.44 -35.05 3.15
C ALA A 87 7.94 -34.67 3.07
N GLY A 88 7.54 -33.99 2.00
CA GLY A 88 6.14 -33.66 1.74
C GLY A 88 5.42 -34.79 1.01
N GLY A 89 4.49 -35.47 1.70
CA GLY A 89 3.55 -36.43 1.11
C GLY A 89 3.46 -37.73 1.91
N GLY A 90 2.74 -37.75 3.03
CA GLY A 90 2.63 -38.95 3.88
C GLY A 90 1.63 -38.84 5.03
N CYS A 91 1.71 -39.75 6.02
CA CYS A 91 0.84 -39.79 7.21
C CYS A 91 1.09 -38.67 8.24
N GLY A 92 2.06 -37.78 7.99
CA GLY A 92 2.50 -36.78 8.97
C GLY A 92 3.30 -37.35 10.13
N CYS A 93 3.88 -38.53 9.96
CA CYS A 93 4.64 -39.23 10.99
C CYS A 93 6.09 -38.71 11.01
N ASN A 94 6.29 -37.52 11.61
CA ASN A 94 7.60 -37.00 12.02
C ASN A 94 7.94 -37.39 13.46
#